data_AF-A0A8H7GJZ9-F1
#
_entry.id   AF-A0A8H7GJZ9-F1
#
_cell.length_a   1.000
_cell.length_b   1.000
_cell.length_c   1.000
_cell.angle_alpha   90.00
_cell.angle_beta   90.00
_cell.angle_gamma   90.00
#
_symmetry.space_group_name_H-M   'P 1'
#
loop_
_entity.id
_entity.type
_entity.pdbx_description
1 polymer ?
#
loop_
_entity_poly.entity_id
_entity_poly.type
_entity_poly.pdbx_seq_one_letter_code
_entity_poly.pdbx_strand_id
1 'polypeptide(L)'
;MKSFAVLLALAAAAAAQSTLTIATPANVVECEPTLLSWSGGTRKSPILPGNQPSAAALESLGTQTGTSYTWSTNLAAGTSIGLTLRDSTGATASSAPVTIQPGCEY
;
A
#
# COMPACT_ATOMS: atom_id res chain seq x y z
N MET A 1 -52.46 28.75 11.18
CA MET A 1 -51.85 27.52 11.75
C MET A 1 -50.82 27.05 10.72
N LYS A 2 -49.54 27.39 10.85
CA LYS A 2 -48.49 26.73 11.65
C LYS A 2 -48.16 25.31 11.16
N SER A 3 -47.26 25.25 10.16
CA SER A 3 -46.22 24.21 9.94
C SER A 3 -46.70 22.81 9.47
N PHE A 4 -45.94 21.98 8.75
CA PHE A 4 -44.49 21.76 8.71
C PHE A 4 -44.02 21.33 7.31
N ALA A 5 -42.97 21.97 6.79
CA ALA A 5 -42.23 21.53 5.62
C ALA A 5 -41.30 20.35 6.00
N VAL A 6 -41.42 19.23 5.28
CA VAL A 6 -40.50 18.09 5.39
C VAL A 6 -39.31 18.37 4.48
N LEU A 7 -38.15 18.64 5.07
CA LEU A 7 -36.86 18.68 4.39
C LEU A 7 -36.05 17.47 4.85
N LEU A 8 -36.05 16.40 4.05
CA LEU A 8 -35.08 15.31 4.20
C LEU A 8 -33.71 15.85 3.77
N ALA A 9 -32.86 16.16 4.74
CA ALA A 9 -31.45 16.39 4.51
C ALA A 9 -30.74 15.04 4.33
N LEU A 10 -30.54 14.60 3.09
CA LEU A 10 -29.53 13.58 2.79
C LEU A 10 -28.16 14.24 2.90
N ALA A 11 -27.58 14.22 4.10
CA ALA A 11 -26.17 14.51 4.29
C ALA A 11 -25.37 13.35 3.66
N ALA A 12 -25.01 13.50 2.38
CA ALA A 12 -23.99 12.67 1.78
C ALA A 12 -22.68 12.96 2.50
N ALA A 13 -22.33 12.12 3.47
CA ALA A 13 -21.00 12.10 4.05
C ALA A 13 -20.03 11.68 2.95
N ALA A 14 -19.49 12.66 2.22
CA ALA A 14 -18.29 12.49 1.43
C ALA A 14 -17.16 12.24 2.43
N ALA A 15 -16.99 10.98 2.83
CA ALA A 15 -15.75 10.56 3.46
C ALA A 15 -14.64 10.99 2.50
N ALA A 16 -13.76 11.88 2.97
CA ALA A 16 -12.53 12.19 2.29
C ALA A 16 -11.76 10.87 2.17
N GLN A 17 -11.98 10.14 1.08
CA GLN A 17 -11.19 8.97 0.74
C GLN A 17 -9.83 9.55 0.39
N SER A 18 -8.95 9.66 1.39
CA SER A 18 -7.54 9.87 1.14
C SER A 18 -7.12 8.70 0.26
N THR A 19 -7.00 8.96 -1.04
CA THR A 19 -6.68 7.94 -2.04
C THR A 19 -5.48 7.16 -1.55
N LEU A 20 -5.67 5.87 -1.31
CA LEU A 20 -4.58 5.00 -0.90
C LEU A 20 -3.56 5.00 -2.05
N THR A 21 -2.34 5.43 -1.78
CA THR A 21 -1.26 5.46 -2.78
C THR A 21 0.01 4.92 -2.18
N ILE A 22 0.83 4.21 -2.97
CA ILE A 22 2.12 3.68 -2.56
C ILE A 22 3.21 4.42 -3.34
N ALA A 23 4.24 4.90 -2.63
CA ALA A 23 5.42 5.42 -3.28
C ALA A 23 6.25 4.24 -3.82
N THR A 24 6.49 4.24 -5.13
CA THR A 24 7.41 3.27 -5.73
C THR A 24 8.82 3.56 -5.22
N PRO A 25 9.50 2.59 -4.58
CA PRO A 25 10.88 2.78 -4.15
C PRO A 25 11.79 2.97 -5.38
N ALA A 26 12.65 3.99 -5.33
CA ALA A 26 13.52 4.33 -6.46
C ALA A 26 14.65 3.30 -6.65
N ASN A 27 15.16 2.74 -5.55
CA ASN A 27 16.22 1.74 -5.54
C ASN A 27 15.85 0.65 -4.53
N VAL A 28 15.89 -0.60 -4.98
CA VAL A 28 15.69 -1.78 -4.14
C VAL A 28 16.88 -2.68 -4.40
N VAL A 29 17.71 -2.86 -3.38
CA VAL A 29 18.99 -3.57 -3.44
C VAL A 29 18.88 -4.75 -2.50
N GLU A 30 19.21 -5.95 -2.98
CA GLU A 30 19.23 -7.16 -2.15
C GLU A 30 20.09 -6.93 -0.89
N CYS A 31 19.78 -7.56 0.25
CA CYS A 31 20.48 -7.38 1.53
C CYS A 31 20.47 -5.94 2.11
N GLU A 32 19.92 -4.94 1.43
CA GLU A 32 19.85 -3.56 1.94
C GLU A 32 18.45 -3.24 2.50
N PRO A 33 18.34 -2.46 3.59
CA PRO A 33 17.05 -1.94 4.04
C PRO A 33 16.41 -1.00 3.01
N THR A 34 15.25 -1.38 2.49
CA THR A 34 14.42 -0.54 1.63
C THR A 34 13.32 0.14 2.44
N LEU A 35 13.22 1.47 2.37
CA LEU A 35 12.11 2.21 2.95
C LEU A 35 10.88 2.16 2.02
N LEU A 36 9.84 1.50 2.48
CA LEU A 36 8.52 1.49 1.84
C LEU A 36 7.67 2.60 2.44
N SER A 37 6.95 3.35 1.61
CA SER A 37 6.08 4.42 2.09
C SER A 37 4.80 4.55 1.26
N TRP A 38 3.75 5.04 1.88
CA TRP A 38 2.41 5.16 1.29
C TRP A 38 1.62 6.27 1.98
N SER A 39 0.54 6.74 1.35
CA SER A 39 -0.36 7.76 1.90
C SER A 39 -1.82 7.32 1.84
N GLY A 40 -2.68 7.96 2.64
CA GLY A 40 -4.12 7.65 2.74
C GLY A 40 -4.46 6.33 3.45
N GLY A 41 -5.74 5.95 3.50
CA GLY A 41 -6.26 4.70 4.11
C GLY A 41 -6.19 4.59 5.64
N THR A 42 -7.10 3.80 6.23
CA THR A 42 -7.15 3.53 7.68
C THR A 42 -6.73 2.08 7.94
N ARG A 43 -5.78 1.86 8.87
CA ARG A 43 -5.33 0.54 9.41
C ARG A 43 -5.04 -0.52 8.32
N LYS A 44 -3.76 -0.78 8.06
CA LYS A 44 -3.33 -1.31 6.76
C LYS A 44 -2.95 -2.79 6.81
N SER A 45 -3.58 -3.55 5.93
CA SER A 45 -3.35 -4.97 5.65
C SER A 45 -2.05 -5.18 4.85
N PRO A 46 -1.56 -6.43 4.72
CA PRO A 46 -0.15 -6.71 4.43
C PRO A 46 0.34 -6.12 3.12
N ILE A 47 1.59 -5.64 3.15
CA ILE A 47 2.35 -5.31 1.96
C ILE A 47 2.80 -6.62 1.34
N LEU A 48 2.44 -6.80 0.09
CA LEU A 48 2.77 -7.98 -0.70
C LEU A 48 3.72 -7.55 -1.81
N PRO A 49 4.98 -8.01 -1.85
CA PRO A 49 5.80 -7.91 -3.04
C PRO A 49 5.24 -8.88 -4.11
N GLY A 50 4.96 -8.36 -5.29
CA GLY A 50 4.49 -9.06 -6.47
C GLY A 50 3.99 -8.06 -7.51
N ASN A 51 4.40 -8.21 -8.77
CA ASN A 51 3.92 -7.33 -9.84
C ASN A 51 2.46 -7.63 -10.26
N GLN A 52 1.83 -8.60 -9.61
CA GLN A 52 0.52 -9.14 -9.93
C GLN A 52 -0.41 -8.99 -8.72
N PRO A 53 -1.31 -7.99 -8.69
CA PRO A 53 -2.20 -7.75 -7.55
C PRO A 53 -3.20 -8.89 -7.28
N SER A 54 -3.33 -9.83 -8.21
CA SER A 54 -4.20 -11.02 -8.10
C SER A 54 -3.43 -12.34 -7.88
N ALA A 55 -2.10 -12.31 -7.88
CA ALA A 55 -1.28 -13.50 -7.65
C ALA A 55 -0.99 -13.70 -6.16
N ALA A 56 -0.44 -14.87 -5.84
CA ALA A 56 0.13 -15.09 -4.51
C ALA A 56 1.25 -14.08 -4.25
N ALA A 57 1.25 -13.52 -3.05
CA ALA A 57 2.31 -12.64 -2.61
C ALA A 57 3.63 -13.39 -2.53
N LEU A 58 4.73 -12.77 -2.96
CA LEU A 58 6.08 -13.31 -2.80
C LEU A 58 6.48 -13.33 -1.32
N GLU A 59 6.00 -12.34 -0.55
CA GLU A 59 6.20 -12.22 0.89
C GLU A 59 5.00 -11.46 1.49
N SER A 60 4.76 -11.62 2.79
CA SER A 60 3.80 -10.79 3.51
C SER A 60 4.53 -10.05 4.62
N LEU A 61 4.56 -8.73 4.54
CA LEU A 61 5.21 -7.90 5.57
C LEU A 61 4.32 -7.69 6.81
N GLY A 62 3.13 -8.31 6.84
CA GLY A 62 2.17 -8.19 7.94
C GLY A 62 1.46 -6.83 7.99
N THR A 63 0.61 -6.66 9.01
CA THR A 63 -0.23 -5.46 9.20
C THR A 63 0.61 -4.26 9.60
N GLN A 64 0.42 -3.14 8.90
CA GLN A 64 1.12 -1.89 9.17
C GLN A 64 0.18 -0.86 9.80
N THR A 65 0.65 -0.17 10.85
CA THR A 65 -0.11 0.89 11.53
C THR A 65 0.33 2.30 11.10
N GLY A 66 1.49 2.43 10.44
CA GLY A 66 2.04 3.70 9.97
C GLY A 66 1.84 3.98 8.47
N THR A 67 2.57 4.98 7.98
CA THR A 67 2.67 5.36 6.55
C THR A 67 3.97 4.90 5.89
N SER A 68 4.81 4.18 6.63
CA SER A 68 6.08 3.65 6.16
C SER A 68 6.46 2.37 6.89
N TYR A 69 7.32 1.58 6.25
CA TYR A 69 7.91 0.36 6.78
C TYR A 69 9.30 0.16 6.18
N THR A 70 10.28 -0.17 7.02
CA THR A 70 11.61 -0.54 6.54
C THR A 70 11.64 -2.04 6.34
N TRP A 71 11.74 -2.46 5.07
CA TRP A 71 11.85 -3.84 4.68
C TRP A 71 13.31 -4.22 4.50
N SER A 72 13.76 -5.31 5.13
CA SER A 72 15.04 -5.94 4.82
C SER A 72 14.88 -6.69 3.51
N THR A 73 15.40 -6.15 2.41
CA THR A 73 15.27 -6.72 1.06
C THR A 73 15.89 -8.12 1.00
N ASN A 74 15.08 -9.15 1.24
CA ASN A 74 15.48 -10.56 1.36
C ASN A 74 15.10 -11.39 0.13
N LEU A 75 14.56 -10.75 -0.91
CA LEU A 75 14.29 -11.36 -2.20
C LEU A 75 15.50 -11.20 -3.12
N ALA A 76 15.80 -12.25 -3.89
CA ALA A 76 16.97 -12.31 -4.74
C ALA A 76 16.98 -11.22 -5.83
N ALA A 77 18.15 -10.72 -6.18
CA ALA A 77 18.35 -9.83 -7.31
C ALA A 77 17.82 -10.39 -8.62
N GLY A 78 17.33 -9.51 -9.50
CA GLY A 78 16.65 -9.87 -10.74
C GLY A 78 15.16 -10.21 -10.57
N THR A 79 14.67 -10.31 -9.33
CA THR A 79 13.23 -10.47 -9.07
C THR A 79 12.49 -9.16 -9.35
N SER A 80 11.48 -9.21 -10.22
CA SER A 80 10.56 -8.08 -10.42
C SER A 80 9.47 -8.12 -9.35
N ILE A 81 9.44 -7.09 -8.50
CA ILE A 81 8.47 -6.93 -7.42
C ILE A 81 7.54 -5.76 -7.70
N GLY A 82 6.35 -5.77 -7.13
CA GLY A 82 5.45 -4.62 -7.03
C GLY A 82 4.83 -4.62 -5.65
N LEU A 83 4.56 -3.48 -5.04
CA LEU A 83 3.98 -3.45 -3.71
C LEU A 83 2.48 -3.38 -3.86
N THR A 84 1.73 -4.24 -3.17
CA THR A 84 0.28 -4.09 -3.03
C THR A 84 -0.09 -3.89 -1.58
N LEU A 85 -0.89 -2.87 -1.31
CA LEU A 85 -1.39 -2.51 0.02
C LEU A 85 -2.91 -2.51 -0.01
N ARG A 86 -3.51 -3.04 1.05
CA ARG A 86 -4.95 -3.00 1.26
C ARG A 86 -5.26 -2.33 2.59
N ASP A 87 -6.27 -1.48 2.67
CA ASP A 87 -6.71 -0.88 3.93
C ASP A 87 -7.92 -1.61 4.54
N SER A 88 -8.34 -1.19 5.73
CA SER A 88 -9.48 -1.82 6.43
C SER A 88 -10.84 -1.57 5.76
N THR A 89 -10.94 -0.61 4.84
CA THR A 89 -12.16 -0.32 4.07
C THR A 89 -12.27 -1.17 2.81
N GLY A 90 -11.22 -1.92 2.48
CA GLY A 90 -11.12 -2.72 1.26
C GLY A 90 -10.50 -1.96 0.08
N ALA A 91 -10.06 -0.72 0.27
CA ALA A 91 -9.32 0.02 -0.75
C ALA A 91 -7.95 -0.63 -0.94
N THR A 92 -7.55 -0.80 -2.20
CA THR A 92 -6.26 -1.36 -2.58
C THR A 92 -5.45 -0.35 -3.38
N ALA A 93 -4.14 -0.33 -3.17
CA ALA A 93 -3.19 0.44 -3.96
C ALA A 93 -2.04 -0.46 -4.37
N SER A 94 -1.44 -0.17 -5.52
CA SER A 94 -0.26 -0.87 -6.00
C SER A 94 0.81 0.12 -6.46
N SER A 95 2.08 -0.22 -6.27
CA SER A 95 3.20 0.54 -6.85
C SER A 95 3.47 0.12 -8.29
N ALA A 96 4.32 0.88 -8.99
CA ALA A 96 4.94 0.38 -10.22
C ALA A 96 5.88 -0.80 -9.91
N PRO A 97 6.13 -1.69 -10.89
CA PRO A 97 7.10 -2.76 -10.74
C PRO A 97 8.52 -2.22 -10.60
N VAL A 98 9.32 -2.83 -9.74
CA VAL A 98 10.73 -2.53 -9.50
C VAL A 98 11.52 -3.83 -9.54
N THR A 99 12.69 -3.81 -10.17
CA THR A 99 13.59 -4.98 -10.21
C THR A 99 14.64 -4.83 -9.13
N ILE A 100 14.76 -5.86 -8.29
CA ILE A 100 15.78 -5.89 -7.22
C ILE A 100 17.17 -5.94 -7.85
N GLN A 101 18.02 -5.00 -7.44
CA GLN A 101 19.40 -4.92 -7.85
C GLN A 101 20.28 -5.86 -7.02
N PRO A 102 21.37 -6.39 -7.60
CA PRO A 102 22.37 -7.14 -6.84
C PRO A 102 22.94 -6.27 -5.72
N GLY A 103 23.03 -6.86 -4.52
CA GLY A 103 23.14 -6.08 -3.30
C GLY A 103 23.81 -6.77 -2.12
N CYS A 104 24.56 -7.84 -2.36
CA CYS A 104 25.38 -8.44 -1.33
C CYS A 104 26.74 -8.67 -2.01
N GLU A 105 27.67 -7.71 -1.85
CA GLU A 105 29.07 -7.97 -2.19
C GLU A 105 29.52 -9.12 -1.29
N TYR A 106 29.80 -10.29 -1.87
CA TYR A 106 30.45 -11.40 -1.17
C TYR A 106 31.92 -11.07 -0.92
#